data_AF-A0A9D1WNS8-F1
#
_entry.id   AF-A0A9D1WNS8-F1
#
_cell.length_a   1.000
_cell.length_b   1.000
_cell.length_c   1.000
_cell.angle_alpha   90.00
_cell.angle_beta   90.00
_cell.angle_gamma   90.00
#
_symmetry.space_group_name_H-M   'P 1'
#
loop_
_entity.id
_entity.type
_entity.pdbx_description
1 polymer ?
#
loop_
_entity_poly.entity_id
_entity_poly.type
_entity_poly.pdbx_seq_one_letter_code
_entity_poly.pdbx_strand_id
1 'polypeptide(L)' 'GVDLGDLRYSIGVGLSWLTPVGPLTFSIAEPLNDESGDDTQFFQFSLGQTF' A
#
# COMPACT_ATOMS: atom_id res chain seq x y z
N GLY A 1 13.42 -23.21 1.31
CA GLY A 1 14.23 -21.98 1.41
C GLY A 1 13.33 -20.83 1.00
N VAL A 2 13.65 -19.60 1.41
CA VAL A 2 12.95 -18.42 0.87
C VAL A 2 13.46 -18.21 -0.56
N ASP A 3 12.56 -18.15 -1.54
CA ASP A 3 12.88 -17.74 -2.91
C ASP A 3 12.78 -16.22 -2.99
N LEU A 4 13.83 -15.59 -3.52
CA LEU A 4 13.87 -14.13 -3.66
C LEU A 4 13.03 -13.65 -4.85
N GLY A 5 12.67 -14.54 -5.80
CA GLY A 5 11.80 -14.23 -6.93
C GLY A 5 10.36 -13.92 -6.52
N ASP A 6 9.88 -14.51 -5.42
CA ASP A 6 8.51 -14.32 -4.93
C ASP A 6 8.31 -12.98 -4.20
N LEU A 7 9.38 -12.21 -3.94
CA LEU A 7 9.29 -10.94 -3.23
C LEU A 7 8.67 -9.86 -4.12
N ARG A 8 7.49 -9.34 -3.73
CA ARG A 8 6.85 -8.19 -4.41
C ARG A 8 7.33 -6.85 -3.86
N TYR A 9 7.54 -5.88 -4.75
CA TYR A 9 7.97 -4.53 -4.40
C TYR A 9 7.22 -3.48 -5.24
N SER A 10 7.11 -2.28 -4.68
CA SER A 10 6.38 -1.16 -5.27
C SER A 10 7.06 0.16 -4.95
N ILE A 11 6.72 1.19 -5.71
CA ILE A 11 7.11 2.57 -5.41
C ILE A 11 5.86 3.45 -5.38
N GLY A 12 5.80 4.36 -4.41
CA GLY A 12 4.61 5.16 -4.22
C GLY A 12 4.81 6.36 -3.32
N VAL A 13 3.73 7.13 -3.20
CA VAL A 13 3.63 8.29 -2.31
C VAL A 13 2.50 8.07 -1.31
N GLY A 14 2.73 8.50 -0.07
CA GLY A 14 1.75 8.42 1.00
C GLY A 14 1.51 9.79 1.64
N LEU A 15 0.26 10.07 1.97
CA LEU A 15 -0.15 11.23 2.75
C LEU A 15 -0.80 10.75 4.05
N SER A 16 -0.34 11.28 5.17
CA SER A 16 -0.99 11.10 6.47
C SER A 16 -1.55 12.43 6.93
N TRP A 17 -2.85 12.47 7.22
CA TRP A 17 -3.54 13.66 7.69
C TRP A 17 -4.31 13.34 8.97
N LEU A 18 -3.95 14.02 10.07
CA LEU A 18 -4.73 13.95 11.30
C LEU A 18 -5.94 14.88 11.19
N THR A 19 -7.14 14.30 11.20
CA THR A 19 -8.41 15.03 11.11
C THR A 19 -9.11 15.07 12.47
N PRO A 20 -10.14 15.93 12.69
CA PRO A 20 -10.90 15.96 13.95
C PRO A 20 -11.61 14.64 14.31
N VAL A 21 -11.86 13.78 13.32
CA VAL A 21 -12.56 12.49 13.50
C VAL A 21 -11.60 11.30 13.59
N GLY A 22 -10.29 11.51 13.39
CA GLY A 22 -9.27 10.47 13.47
C GLY A 22 -8.16 10.59 12.41
N PRO A 23 -7.15 9.70 12.47
CA PRO A 23 -6.11 9.62 11.46
C PRO A 23 -6.70 9.14 10.13
N LEU A 24 -6.30 9.81 9.06
CA LEU A 24 -6.65 9.48 7.68
C LEU A 24 -5.34 9.32 6.88
N THR A 25 -5.13 8.14 6.30
CA THR A 25 -3.98 7.86 5.46
C THR A 25 -4.43 7.54 4.04
N PHE A 26 -3.64 8.01 3.08
CA PHE A 26 -3.79 7.72 1.66
C PHE A 26 -2.45 7.26 1.11
N SER A 27 -2.47 6.29 0.21
CA SER A 27 -1.29 5.91 -0.56
C SER A 27 -1.66 5.62 -2.01
N ILE A 28 -0.81 6.09 -2.92
CA ILE A 28 -0.81 5.68 -4.32
C ILE A 28 0.53 5.00 -4.57
N ALA A 29 0.50 3.75 -5.03
CA ALA A 29 1.70 2.97 -5.28
C ALA A 29 1.57 2.15 -6.56
N GLU A 30 2.64 2.14 -7.34
CA GLU A 30 2.80 1.33 -8.54
C GLU A 30 3.58 0.05 -8.18
N PRO A 31 3.02 -1.15 -8.41
CA PRO A 31 3.79 -2.39 -8.29
C PRO A 31 4.87 -2.43 -9.38
N LEU A 32 6.07 -2.86 -9.01
CA LEU A 32 7.22 -2.89 -9.94
C LEU A 32 7.55 -4.29 -10.46
N ASN A 33 6.92 -5.32 -9.91
CA ASN A 33 7.09 -6.72 -10.30
C ASN A 33 5.85 -7.57 -10.02
N ASP A 34 4.67 -7.06 -10.35
CA ASP A 34 3.45 -7.86 -10.31
C ASP A 34 3.51 -9.02 -11.31
N GLU A 35 2.96 -10.16 -10.91
CA GLU A 35 2.86 -11.35 -11.73
C GLU A 35 1.41 -11.80 -11.89
N SER A 36 1.19 -12.71 -12.84
CA SER A 36 -0.13 -13.30 -13.07
C SER A 36 -0.62 -14.01 -11.80
N GLY A 37 -1.70 -13.49 -11.21
CA GLY A 37 -2.29 -13.99 -9.97
C GLY A 37 -2.08 -13.07 -8.77
N ASP A 38 -1.30 -12.00 -8.90
CA ASP A 38 -1.20 -10.97 -7.88
C ASP A 38 -2.45 -10.09 -7.86
N ASP A 39 -3.00 -9.87 -6.67
CA ASP A 39 -4.10 -8.92 -6.45
C ASP A 39 -3.53 -7.53 -6.12
N THR A 40 -3.47 -6.66 -7.13
CA THR A 40 -2.89 -5.32 -6.99
C THR A 40 -3.93 -4.26 -6.61
N GLN A 41 -3.54 -3.28 -5.80
CA GLN A 41 -4.37 -2.14 -5.40
C GLN A 41 -3.57 -0.84 -5.49
N PHE A 42 -3.79 -0.08 -6.57
CA PHE A 42 -3.01 1.13 -6.87
C PHE A 42 -3.28 2.29 -5.90
N PHE A 43 -4.48 2.36 -5.31
CA PHE A 43 -4.89 3.39 -4.36
C PHE A 43 -5.47 2.74 -3.10
N GLN A 44 -4.99 3.17 -1.94
CA GLN A 44 -5.44 2.68 -0.64
C GLN A 44 -5.70 3.86 0.29
N PHE A 45 -6.71 3.73 1.13
CA PHE A 45 -7.02 4.69 2.19
C PHE A 45 -7.44 3.98 3.47
N SER A 46 -7.16 4.58 4.62
CA SER A 46 -7.65 4.12 5.93
C SER A 46 -8.10 5.30 6.77
N LEU A 47 -9.21 5.13 7.48
CA LEU A 47 -9.80 6.12 8.39
C LEU A 47 -10.04 5.48 9.76
N GLY A 48 -9.50 6.09 10.81
CA GLY A 48 -9.86 5.76 12.18
C GLY A 48 -9.31 4.43 12.71
N GLN A 49 -8.45 3.73 11.96
CA GLN A 49 -7.71 2.57 12.46
C GLN A 49 -6.25 2.94 12.70
N THR A 50 -5.86 2.90 13.98
CA THR A 50 -4.45 2.72 14.34
C THR A 50 -4.19 1.22 14.29
N PHE A 51 -3.15 0.82 13.57
CA PHE A 51 -2.75 -0.57 13.31
C PHE A 51 -2.76 -1.47 14.54
#